data_AF-A0A7L3NIV3-F1
#
_entry.id   AF-A0A7L3NIV3-F1
#
_cell.length_a   1.000
_cell.length_b   1.000
_cell.length_c   1.000
_cell.angle_alpha   90.00
_cell.angle_beta   90.00
_cell.angle_gamma   90.00
#
_symmetry.space_group_name_H-M   'P 1'
#
loop_
_entity.id
_entity.type
_entity.pdbx_description
1 polymer ?
#
loop_
_entity_poly.entity_id
_entity_poly.type
_entity_poly.pdbx_seq_one_letter_code
_entity_poly.pdbx_strand_id
1 'polypeptide(L)'
;ECFKGSWATHKLLHKKAKDEKAKREASSWTLEGDVNTNPWSGYRYTGKLRPHYPLTPTRPVPSYIQRPDYADHPLGMSESEQALKGTSQIKILSSEDIEGMRVVCRLAREVLDVAAMMVKAGVTTEEIDHAVHLACIARNCYPSPLNYYNFPKSCCTSVNEVICHGIPDRRPLQEGDIVNVDITVYRNGYHGDLNETFYVGEVDEGAKRLVQTTYECLMQAIDAVKPGVRYRELGNIIQKHAQANGFSVVRSYCGHGIHKLFHTAPNVPHYA
;
A
#
# COMPACT_ATOMS: atom_id res chain seq x y z
N GLU A 1 61.48 -11.45 15.70
CA GLU A 1 61.12 -10.76 16.96
C GLU A 1 60.19 -9.55 16.80
N CYS A 2 60.26 -8.82 15.67
CA CYS A 2 59.41 -7.64 15.40
C CYS A 2 57.88 -7.89 15.46
N PHE A 3 57.40 -9.04 14.97
CA PHE A 3 55.96 -9.36 14.95
C PHE A 3 55.37 -9.64 16.35
N LYS A 4 56.14 -10.24 17.27
CA LYS A 4 55.67 -10.53 18.63
C LYS A 4 55.62 -9.26 19.49
N GLY A 5 56.55 -8.32 19.31
CA GLY A 5 56.58 -7.04 20.03
C GLY A 5 55.42 -6.11 19.67
N SER A 6 54.99 -6.13 18.41
CA SER A 6 53.92 -5.24 17.90
C SER A 6 52.51 -5.83 18.00
N TRP A 7 52.38 -7.09 18.45
CA TRP A 7 51.11 -7.83 18.47
C TRP A 7 50.07 -7.20 19.41
N ALA A 8 50.50 -6.70 20.56
CA ALA A 8 49.61 -6.03 21.52
C ALA A 8 48.99 -4.75 20.90
N THR A 9 49.80 -3.94 20.22
CA THR A 9 49.38 -2.72 19.54
C THR A 9 48.45 -3.04 18.36
N HIS A 10 48.76 -4.07 17.59
CA HIS A 10 47.92 -4.53 16.48
C HIS A 10 46.54 -5.00 16.97
N LYS A 11 46.48 -5.75 18.09
CA LYS A 11 45.21 -6.19 18.69
C LYS A 11 44.37 -5.01 19.19
N LEU A 12 45.00 -3.97 19.73
CA LEU A 12 44.32 -2.73 20.13
C LEU A 12 43.74 -1.97 18.93
N LEU A 13 44.47 -1.90 17.81
CA LEU A 13 43.97 -1.29 16.57
C LEU A 13 42.78 -2.06 15.99
N HIS A 14 42.82 -3.40 16.02
CA HIS A 14 41.68 -4.22 15.61
C HIS A 14 40.47 -4.08 16.52
N LYS A 15 40.69 -3.99 17.84
CA LYS A 15 39.60 -3.72 18.79
C LYS A 15 38.99 -2.34 18.54
N LYS A 16 39.82 -1.31 18.37
CA LYS A 16 39.36 0.05 18.07
C LYS A 16 38.60 0.14 16.75
N ALA A 17 39.08 -0.52 15.70
CA ALA A 17 38.38 -0.58 14.41
C ALA A 17 37.05 -1.35 14.50
N LYS A 18 36.98 -2.40 15.33
CA LYS A 18 35.74 -3.15 15.58
C LYS A 18 34.75 -2.35 16.41
N ASP A 19 35.22 -1.59 17.40
CA ASP A 19 34.41 -0.69 18.22
C ASP A 19 33.93 0.53 17.41
N GLU A 20 34.74 1.07 16.50
CA GLU A 20 34.35 2.13 15.57
C GLU A 20 33.37 1.64 14.50
N LYS A 21 33.53 0.40 14.01
CA LYS A 21 32.56 -0.25 13.13
C LYS A 21 31.23 -0.50 13.86
N ALA A 22 31.27 -1.00 15.09
CA ALA A 22 30.07 -1.18 15.92
C ALA A 22 29.38 0.15 16.25
N LYS A 23 30.15 1.22 16.48
CA LYS A 23 29.61 2.58 16.67
C LYS A 23 29.02 3.17 15.39
N ARG A 24 29.62 2.93 14.23
CA ARG A 24 29.05 3.34 12.92
C ARG A 24 27.80 2.53 12.58
N GLU A 25 27.77 1.23 12.87
CA GLU A 25 26.59 0.40 12.69
C GLU A 25 25.48 0.78 13.69
N ALA A 26 25.82 1.16 14.92
CA ALA A 26 24.84 1.68 15.88
C ALA A 26 24.34 3.09 15.49
N SER A 27 25.22 4.01 15.10
CA SER A 27 24.83 5.40 14.78
C SER A 27 24.27 5.58 13.37
N SER A 28 24.41 4.59 12.48
CA SER A 28 23.81 4.62 11.14
C SER A 28 22.32 4.27 11.16
N TRP A 29 21.82 3.67 12.24
CA TRP A 29 20.41 3.27 12.38
C TRP A 29 19.64 4.02 13.46
N THR A 30 20.32 4.72 14.36
CA THR A 30 19.68 5.60 15.35
C THR A 30 19.84 7.05 14.91
N LEU A 31 18.83 7.60 14.22
CA LEU A 31 18.60 9.04 14.29
C LEU A 31 18.50 9.42 15.78
N GLU A 32 19.29 10.42 16.19
CA GLU A 32 19.17 11.03 17.51
C GLU A 32 17.71 11.41 17.76
N GLY A 33 17.07 10.73 18.72
CA GLY A 33 15.69 10.98 19.14
C GLY A 33 14.65 10.05 18.52
N ASP A 34 14.65 8.77 18.93
CA ASP A 34 13.59 7.79 18.64
C ASP A 34 12.31 8.08 19.46
N VAL A 35 11.88 9.34 19.48
CA VAL A 35 10.61 9.75 20.04
C VAL A 35 9.61 9.67 18.89
N ASN A 36 8.68 8.71 18.94
CA ASN A 36 7.53 8.72 18.05
C ASN A 36 6.78 10.04 18.27
N THR A 37 6.97 10.99 17.35
CA THR A 37 6.35 12.30 17.42
C THR A 37 4.92 12.16 16.92
N ASN A 38 3.94 12.08 17.82
CA ASN A 38 2.54 12.16 17.40
C ASN A 38 2.31 13.54 16.74
N PRO A 39 2.09 13.63 15.41
CA PRO A 39 1.94 14.92 14.76
C PRO A 39 0.55 15.54 15.01
N TRP A 40 -0.36 14.79 15.65
CA TRP A 40 -1.71 15.22 15.97
C TRP A 40 -1.95 15.17 17.49
N SER A 41 -1.19 15.96 18.24
CA SER A 41 -1.20 15.98 19.72
C SER A 41 -2.54 16.38 20.38
N GLY A 42 -3.57 16.76 19.61
CA GLY A 42 -4.93 17.03 20.09
C GLY A 42 -6.03 16.17 19.45
N TYR A 43 -5.67 15.24 18.55
CA TYR A 43 -6.65 14.39 17.88
C TYR A 43 -7.03 13.20 18.77
N ARG A 44 -8.34 12.94 18.90
CA ARG A 44 -8.86 11.80 19.64
C ARG A 44 -9.03 10.61 18.70
N TYR A 45 -8.10 9.67 18.78
CA TYR A 45 -8.17 8.40 18.05
C TYR A 45 -9.39 7.56 18.46
N THR A 46 -9.96 6.86 17.49
CA THR A 46 -11.15 6.01 17.66
C THR A 46 -10.82 4.63 18.22
N GLY A 47 -9.59 4.15 18.01
CA GLY A 47 -9.11 2.84 18.48
C GLY A 47 -7.72 2.90 19.11
N LYS A 48 -7.03 1.75 19.10
CA LYS A 48 -5.72 1.56 19.74
C LYS A 48 -4.57 1.98 18.84
N LEU A 49 -4.75 1.94 17.53
CA LEU A 49 -3.71 2.25 16.56
C LEU A 49 -3.27 3.70 16.67
N ARG A 50 -1.97 3.93 16.50
CA ARG A 50 -1.36 5.26 16.43
C ARG A 50 -0.42 5.31 15.23
N PRO A 51 -0.25 6.49 14.62
CA PRO A 51 0.79 6.69 13.64
C PRO A 51 2.18 6.65 14.30
N HIS A 52 3.18 6.19 13.57
CA HIS A 52 4.57 6.06 14.03
C HIS A 52 5.53 6.89 13.17
N TYR A 53 5.76 8.12 13.61
CA TYR A 53 6.58 9.13 12.94
C TYR A 53 8.00 9.21 13.54
N PRO A 54 8.97 9.83 12.83
CA PRO A 54 8.84 10.40 11.48
C PRO A 54 8.77 9.33 10.38
N LEU A 55 8.08 9.63 9.28
CA LEU A 55 8.16 8.81 8.07
C LEU A 55 9.54 8.98 7.43
N THR A 56 10.05 7.96 6.75
CA THR A 56 11.20 8.13 5.86
C THR A 56 10.87 9.14 4.76
N PRO A 57 11.87 9.91 4.28
CA PRO A 57 11.71 10.75 3.09
C PRO A 57 11.09 9.98 1.92
N THR A 58 10.37 10.71 1.06
CA THR A 58 9.75 10.17 -0.16
C THR A 58 10.82 9.48 -1.02
N ARG A 59 10.51 8.26 -1.47
CA ARG A 59 11.44 7.43 -2.25
C ARG A 59 11.46 7.89 -3.71
N PRO A 60 12.64 8.14 -4.32
CA PRO A 60 12.71 8.56 -5.71
C PRO A 60 12.41 7.39 -6.65
N VAL A 61 11.72 7.67 -7.75
CA VAL A 61 11.55 6.72 -8.85
C VAL A 61 12.56 7.08 -9.96
N PRO A 62 13.35 6.12 -10.48
CA PRO A 62 14.30 6.39 -11.55
C PRO A 62 13.66 7.03 -12.79
N SER A 63 14.35 7.96 -13.42
CA SER A 63 13.81 8.77 -14.53
C SER A 63 13.48 7.99 -15.81
N TYR A 64 13.97 6.76 -15.95
CA TYR A 64 13.63 5.88 -17.08
C TYR A 64 12.25 5.23 -16.94
N ILE A 65 11.65 5.28 -15.76
CA ILE A 65 10.28 4.80 -15.51
C ILE A 65 9.30 5.83 -16.04
N GLN A 66 8.34 5.41 -16.85
CA GLN A 66 7.25 6.29 -17.29
C GLN A 66 6.41 6.73 -16.09
N ARG A 67 6.11 8.03 -16.02
CA ARG A 67 5.41 8.65 -14.89
C ARG A 67 3.99 9.07 -15.30
N PRO A 68 2.97 8.91 -14.45
CA PRO A 68 1.66 9.51 -14.68
C PRO A 68 1.72 11.04 -14.51
N ASP A 69 0.71 11.76 -14.99
CA ASP A 69 0.69 13.23 -15.04
C ASP A 69 0.84 13.90 -13.66
N TYR A 70 0.28 13.30 -12.63
CA TYR A 70 0.34 13.80 -11.25
C TYR A 70 1.69 13.61 -10.57
N ALA A 71 2.58 12.75 -11.08
CA ALA A 71 3.81 12.39 -10.40
C ALA A 71 4.76 13.59 -10.21
N ASP A 72 4.69 14.57 -11.11
CA ASP A 72 5.51 15.78 -11.10
C ASP A 72 4.69 17.05 -10.85
N HIS A 73 3.38 16.92 -10.63
CA HIS A 73 2.53 18.03 -10.23
C HIS A 73 2.83 18.42 -8.76
N PRO A 74 2.98 19.71 -8.41
CA PRO A 74 3.40 20.15 -7.07
C PRO A 74 2.41 19.78 -5.95
N LEU A 75 1.14 19.60 -6.31
CA LEU A 75 0.07 19.13 -5.41
C LEU A 75 -0.39 17.70 -5.71
N GLY A 76 0.31 16.99 -6.59
CA GLY A 76 -0.06 15.62 -6.96
C GLY A 76 -1.41 15.51 -7.69
N MET A 77 -1.88 16.59 -8.32
CA MET A 77 -3.18 16.60 -8.98
C MET A 77 -3.05 15.98 -10.38
N SER A 78 -3.95 15.07 -10.72
CA SER A 78 -4.05 14.52 -12.07
C SER A 78 -4.92 15.43 -12.94
N GLU A 79 -4.32 16.15 -13.87
CA GLU A 79 -5.04 17.04 -14.78
C GLU A 79 -5.97 16.24 -15.71
N SER A 80 -5.53 15.06 -16.16
CA SER A 80 -6.33 14.18 -17.02
C SER A 80 -7.59 13.66 -16.33
N GLU A 81 -7.54 13.39 -15.03
CA GLU A 81 -8.73 13.06 -14.23
C GLU A 81 -9.61 14.29 -14.00
N GLN A 82 -9.01 15.45 -13.68
CA GLN A 82 -9.75 16.69 -13.44
C GLN A 82 -10.52 17.15 -14.68
N ALA A 83 -9.96 16.98 -15.88
CA ALA A 83 -10.61 17.29 -17.14
C ALA A 83 -11.90 16.48 -17.37
N LEU A 84 -12.03 15.32 -16.73
CA LEU A 84 -13.19 14.43 -16.84
C LEU A 84 -14.04 14.41 -15.56
N LYS A 85 -13.73 15.26 -14.58
CA LYS A 85 -14.45 15.31 -13.31
C LYS A 85 -15.93 15.61 -13.53
N GLY A 86 -16.80 14.78 -12.93
CA GLY A 86 -18.25 14.92 -13.03
C GLY A 86 -18.87 14.25 -14.26
N THR A 87 -18.06 13.68 -15.17
CA THR A 87 -18.60 12.81 -16.22
C THR A 87 -19.07 11.48 -15.65
N SER A 88 -20.19 10.98 -16.16
CA SER A 88 -20.64 9.60 -15.94
C SER A 88 -20.35 8.71 -17.16
N GLN A 89 -19.71 9.25 -18.20
CA GLN A 89 -19.38 8.51 -19.41
C GLN A 89 -18.24 7.52 -19.11
N ILE A 90 -18.52 6.25 -19.36
CA ILE A 90 -17.58 5.15 -19.14
C ILE A 90 -16.85 4.84 -20.44
N LYS A 91 -15.52 4.73 -20.38
CA LYS A 91 -14.72 4.35 -21.55
C LYS A 91 -14.97 2.88 -21.92
N ILE A 92 -15.24 2.64 -23.20
CA ILE A 92 -15.16 1.30 -23.78
C ILE A 92 -13.73 1.11 -24.29
N LEU A 93 -13.01 0.15 -23.71
CA LEU A 93 -11.61 -0.09 -24.03
C LEU A 93 -11.47 -0.74 -25.42
N SER A 94 -10.44 -0.32 -26.16
CA SER A 94 -10.01 -1.00 -27.38
C SER A 94 -9.28 -2.31 -27.05
N SER A 95 -8.97 -3.12 -28.06
CA SER A 95 -8.16 -4.33 -27.87
C SER A 95 -6.76 -4.01 -27.34
N GLU A 96 -6.15 -2.92 -27.79
CA GLU A 96 -4.86 -2.43 -27.27
C GLU A 96 -4.97 -2.01 -25.80
N ASP A 97 -6.02 -1.24 -25.46
CA ASP A 97 -6.25 -0.83 -24.07
C ASP A 97 -6.41 -2.05 -23.15
N ILE A 98 -7.13 -3.09 -23.61
CA ILE A 98 -7.33 -4.34 -22.85
C ILE A 98 -6.00 -5.08 -22.61
N GLU A 99 -5.13 -5.18 -23.62
CA GLU A 99 -3.81 -5.81 -23.43
C GLU A 99 -2.94 -5.01 -22.46
N GLY A 100 -2.97 -3.68 -22.56
CA GLY A 100 -2.32 -2.80 -21.58
C GLY A 100 -2.78 -3.08 -20.15
N MET A 101 -4.10 -3.16 -19.95
CA MET A 101 -4.71 -3.50 -18.66
C MET A 101 -4.32 -4.91 -18.17
N ARG A 102 -4.36 -5.92 -19.04
CA ARG A 102 -3.96 -7.30 -18.68
C ARG A 102 -2.52 -7.36 -18.17
N VAL A 103 -1.61 -6.67 -18.86
CA VAL A 103 -0.19 -6.62 -18.47
C VAL A 103 -0.02 -5.92 -17.13
N VAL A 104 -0.57 -4.70 -16.97
CA VAL A 104 -0.37 -3.93 -15.74
C VAL A 104 -1.03 -4.59 -14.52
N CYS A 105 -2.22 -5.19 -14.65
CA CYS A 105 -2.88 -5.89 -13.56
C CYS A 105 -2.11 -7.16 -13.14
N ARG A 106 -1.51 -7.89 -14.09
CA ARG A 106 -0.62 -9.02 -13.75
C ARG A 106 0.60 -8.55 -12.97
N LEU A 107 1.22 -7.44 -13.38
CA LEU A 107 2.36 -6.87 -12.65
C LEU A 107 1.96 -6.37 -11.26
N ALA A 108 0.77 -5.78 -11.11
CA ALA A 108 0.23 -5.37 -9.82
C ALA A 108 0.06 -6.58 -8.89
N ARG A 109 -0.51 -7.69 -9.39
CA ARG A 109 -0.61 -8.96 -8.65
C ARG A 109 0.75 -9.45 -8.18
N GLU A 110 1.73 -9.51 -9.08
CA GLU A 110 3.08 -9.93 -8.72
C GLU A 110 3.71 -9.04 -7.63
N VAL A 111 3.36 -7.76 -7.55
CA VAL A 111 3.80 -6.84 -6.48
C VAL A 111 3.05 -7.09 -5.17
N LEU A 112 1.74 -7.33 -5.20
CA LEU A 112 0.98 -7.71 -4.01
C LEU A 112 1.51 -9.02 -3.41
N ASP A 113 1.88 -9.99 -4.25
CA ASP A 113 2.45 -11.27 -3.79
C ASP A 113 3.81 -11.06 -3.09
N VAL A 114 4.61 -10.06 -3.51
CA VAL A 114 5.82 -9.64 -2.79
C VAL A 114 5.48 -9.08 -1.41
N ALA A 115 4.47 -8.20 -1.32
CA ALA A 115 4.04 -7.64 -0.05
C ALA A 115 3.52 -8.73 0.90
N ALA A 116 2.73 -9.68 0.40
CA ALA A 116 2.16 -10.78 1.16
C ALA A 116 3.25 -11.62 1.86
N MET A 117 4.38 -11.90 1.17
CA MET A 117 5.51 -12.65 1.75
C MET A 117 6.19 -11.94 2.93
N MET A 118 5.97 -10.63 3.11
CA MET A 118 6.57 -9.84 4.18
C MET A 118 5.68 -9.70 5.41
N VAL A 119 4.38 -10.03 5.31
CA VAL A 119 3.45 -9.88 6.42
C VAL A 119 3.77 -10.88 7.53
N LYS A 120 4.39 -10.38 8.60
CA LYS A 120 4.66 -11.12 9.83
C LYS A 120 4.87 -10.15 11.00
N ALA A 121 4.72 -10.64 12.22
CA ALA A 121 4.94 -9.84 13.43
C ALA A 121 6.36 -9.24 13.45
N GLY A 122 6.45 -7.98 13.87
CA GLY A 122 7.70 -7.22 13.95
C GLY A 122 8.10 -6.46 12.68
N VAL A 123 7.58 -6.82 11.50
CA VAL A 123 7.83 -6.06 10.26
C VAL A 123 7.01 -4.77 10.28
N THR A 124 7.63 -3.65 9.94
CA THR A 124 6.96 -2.37 9.82
C THR A 124 6.25 -2.23 8.47
N THR A 125 5.17 -1.44 8.44
CA THR A 125 4.49 -1.15 7.18
C THR A 125 5.37 -0.37 6.21
N GLU A 126 6.30 0.45 6.71
CA GLU A 126 7.31 1.14 5.90
C GLU A 126 8.35 0.20 5.25
N GLU A 127 8.67 -0.93 5.89
CA GLU A 127 9.48 -1.98 5.26
C GLU A 127 8.73 -2.68 4.12
N ILE A 128 7.42 -2.93 4.30
CA ILE A 128 6.55 -3.48 3.25
C ILE A 128 6.47 -2.51 2.07
N ASP A 129 6.19 -1.22 2.32
CA ASP A 129 6.20 -0.16 1.30
C ASP A 129 7.51 -0.10 0.53
N HIS A 130 8.65 -0.22 1.23
CA HIS A 130 9.95 -0.19 0.59
C HIS A 130 10.12 -1.34 -0.41
N ALA A 131 9.75 -2.56 -0.03
CA ALA A 131 9.82 -3.71 -0.92
C ALA A 131 8.85 -3.58 -2.09
N VAL A 132 7.63 -3.09 -1.84
CA VAL A 132 6.65 -2.77 -2.89
C VAL A 132 7.21 -1.76 -3.89
N HIS A 133 7.80 -0.66 -3.40
CA HIS A 133 8.42 0.37 -4.22
C HIS A 133 9.51 -0.21 -5.13
N LEU A 134 10.42 -1.01 -4.56
CA LEU A 134 11.46 -1.69 -5.32
C LEU A 134 10.90 -2.71 -6.31
N ALA A 135 9.86 -3.45 -5.94
CA ALA A 135 9.19 -4.43 -6.80
C ALA A 135 8.49 -3.78 -8.01
N CYS A 136 7.92 -2.58 -7.84
CA CYS A 136 7.40 -1.75 -8.92
C CYS A 136 8.52 -1.32 -9.89
N ILE A 137 9.62 -0.76 -9.36
CA ILE A 137 10.76 -0.31 -10.16
C ILE A 137 11.39 -1.47 -10.93
N ALA A 138 11.61 -2.61 -10.28
CA ALA A 138 12.15 -3.82 -10.92
C ALA A 138 11.29 -4.31 -12.09
N ARG A 139 9.99 -4.00 -12.06
CA ARG A 139 9.03 -4.30 -13.13
C ARG A 139 8.87 -3.16 -14.13
N ASN A 140 9.71 -2.13 -14.08
CA ASN A 140 9.60 -0.91 -14.88
C ASN A 140 8.23 -0.21 -14.74
N CYS A 141 7.64 -0.24 -13.55
CA CYS A 141 6.37 0.40 -13.23
C CYS A 141 6.56 1.55 -12.25
N TYR A 142 5.69 2.55 -12.37
CA TYR A 142 5.55 3.59 -11.35
C TYR A 142 4.54 3.14 -10.27
N PRO A 143 4.83 3.24 -8.96
CA PRO A 143 3.86 2.98 -7.91
C PRO A 143 2.82 4.10 -7.88
N SER A 144 1.60 3.83 -8.37
CA SER A 144 0.59 4.87 -8.64
C SER A 144 0.20 5.72 -7.42
N PRO A 145 0.11 5.17 -6.18
CA PRO A 145 -0.19 6.00 -5.01
C PRO A 145 0.85 7.11 -4.76
N LEU A 146 2.10 6.92 -5.20
CA LEU A 146 3.18 7.85 -4.91
C LEU A 146 2.92 9.22 -5.54
N ASN A 147 2.88 10.26 -4.69
CA ASN A 147 2.54 11.64 -5.04
C ASN A 147 1.12 11.84 -5.60
N TYR A 148 0.25 10.82 -5.63
CA TYR A 148 -1.15 11.02 -6.02
C TYR A 148 -1.86 11.85 -4.94
N TYR A 149 -2.28 13.07 -5.28
CA TYR A 149 -2.73 14.11 -4.34
C TYR A 149 -1.78 14.27 -3.12
N ASN A 150 -0.47 14.23 -3.37
CA ASN A 150 0.60 14.29 -2.37
C ASN A 150 0.63 13.11 -1.37
N PHE A 151 0.02 11.97 -1.68
CA PHE A 151 0.18 10.76 -0.88
C PHE A 151 1.67 10.35 -0.84
N PRO A 152 2.26 10.11 0.35
CA PRO A 152 3.73 10.14 0.50
C PRO A 152 4.43 8.80 0.25
N LYS A 153 3.69 7.73 0.03
CA LYS A 153 4.19 6.35 -0.05
C LYS A 153 3.74 5.64 -1.33
N SER A 154 4.26 4.45 -1.57
CA SER A 154 4.08 3.69 -2.82
C SER A 154 2.92 2.69 -2.76
N CYS A 155 2.41 2.39 -1.56
CA CYS A 155 1.20 1.62 -1.32
C CYS A 155 0.45 2.15 -0.10
N CYS A 156 -0.74 1.63 0.13
CA CYS A 156 -1.45 1.82 1.39
C CYS A 156 -1.34 0.56 2.27
N THR A 157 -1.20 0.73 3.58
CA THR A 157 -1.19 -0.36 4.56
C THR A 157 -2.19 -0.04 5.68
N SER A 158 -3.31 -0.75 5.71
CA SER A 158 -4.45 -0.44 6.57
C SER A 158 -4.62 -1.52 7.63
N VAL A 159 -4.14 -1.23 8.84
CA VAL A 159 -4.14 -2.17 9.97
C VAL A 159 -5.40 -2.00 10.82
N ASN A 160 -6.05 -3.10 11.18
CA ASN A 160 -7.17 -3.17 12.14
C ASN A 160 -8.30 -2.16 11.85
N GLU A 161 -8.46 -1.12 12.68
CA GLU A 161 -9.54 -0.13 12.54
C GLU A 161 -9.34 0.86 11.38
N VAL A 162 -8.20 0.83 10.68
CA VAL A 162 -7.96 1.64 9.48
C VAL A 162 -8.73 1.01 8.31
N ILE A 163 -9.74 1.74 7.82
CA ILE A 163 -10.61 1.27 6.73
C ILE A 163 -9.84 1.15 5.41
N CYS A 164 -9.16 2.23 5.00
CA CYS A 164 -8.36 2.29 3.78
C CYS A 164 -7.37 3.45 3.89
N HIS A 165 -6.44 3.54 2.93
CA HIS A 165 -5.46 4.64 2.80
C HIS A 165 -4.56 4.84 4.03
N GLY A 166 -4.28 3.78 4.81
CA GLY A 166 -3.26 3.84 5.84
C GLY A 166 -1.89 4.14 5.23
N ILE A 167 -1.19 5.13 5.78
CA ILE A 167 0.14 5.53 5.30
C ILE A 167 1.18 4.59 5.94
N PRO A 168 2.00 3.88 5.14
CA PRO A 168 3.12 3.09 5.66
C PRO A 168 4.05 3.91 6.57
N ASP A 169 4.31 3.39 7.77
CA ASP A 169 5.03 4.08 8.85
C ASP A 169 5.89 3.11 9.68
N ARG A 170 6.50 3.62 10.76
CA ARG A 170 7.43 2.85 11.60
C ARG A 170 6.74 1.84 12.54
N ARG A 171 5.43 1.64 12.45
CA ARG A 171 4.72 0.72 13.34
C ARG A 171 5.05 -0.72 12.98
N PRO A 172 5.65 -1.51 13.89
CA PRO A 172 5.75 -2.95 13.66
C PRO A 172 4.35 -3.59 13.73
N LEU A 173 4.06 -4.46 12.78
CA LEU A 173 2.89 -5.34 12.81
C LEU A 173 2.96 -6.23 14.06
N GLN A 174 1.81 -6.49 14.68
CA GLN A 174 1.70 -7.30 15.90
C GLN A 174 0.98 -8.61 15.60
N GLU A 175 1.35 -9.68 16.31
CA GLU A 175 0.62 -10.95 16.28
C GLU A 175 -0.87 -10.70 16.56
N GLY A 176 -1.75 -11.23 15.72
CA GLY A 176 -3.20 -11.03 15.81
C GLY A 176 -3.73 -9.79 15.08
N ASP A 177 -2.88 -8.94 14.51
CA ASP A 177 -3.33 -7.87 13.60
C ASP A 177 -3.92 -8.48 12.32
N ILE A 178 -4.88 -7.76 11.72
CA ILE A 178 -5.19 -7.87 10.29
C ILE A 178 -4.64 -6.64 9.57
N VAL A 179 -4.06 -6.83 8.39
CA VAL A 179 -3.50 -5.74 7.59
C VAL A 179 -3.88 -5.88 6.13
N ASN A 180 -4.56 -4.87 5.59
CA ASN A 180 -4.77 -4.74 4.15
C ASN A 180 -3.55 -4.06 3.51
N VAL A 181 -3.07 -4.58 2.39
CA VAL A 181 -2.07 -3.93 1.55
C VAL A 181 -2.68 -3.63 0.18
N ASP A 182 -2.70 -2.36 -0.17
CA ASP A 182 -3.31 -1.86 -1.41
C ASP A 182 -2.26 -1.43 -2.43
N ILE A 183 -2.31 -2.06 -3.60
CA ILE A 183 -1.29 -1.99 -4.64
C ILE A 183 -1.91 -1.49 -5.93
N THR A 184 -1.42 -0.34 -6.37
CA THR A 184 -1.65 0.11 -7.74
C THR A 184 -0.33 0.40 -8.44
N VAL A 185 -0.15 -0.13 -9.64
CA VAL A 185 1.05 0.10 -10.47
C VAL A 185 0.67 0.73 -11.81
N TYR A 186 1.54 1.59 -12.34
CA TYR A 186 1.37 2.25 -13.62
C TYR A 186 2.43 1.78 -14.62
N ARG A 187 1.98 1.35 -15.80
CA ARG A 187 2.83 0.88 -16.89
C ARG A 187 2.24 1.21 -18.25
N ASN A 188 3.08 1.74 -19.15
CA ASN A 188 2.72 1.99 -20.55
C ASN A 188 1.41 2.78 -20.71
N GLY A 189 1.13 3.74 -19.81
CA GLY A 189 -0.09 4.52 -19.87
C GLY A 189 -1.31 3.94 -19.16
N TYR A 190 -1.20 2.81 -18.43
CA TYR A 190 -2.33 2.17 -17.73
C TYR A 190 -2.02 1.94 -16.26
N HIS A 191 -3.05 2.01 -15.41
CA HIS A 191 -3.01 1.63 -14.00
C HIS A 191 -3.64 0.24 -13.79
N GLY A 192 -3.06 -0.57 -12.91
CA GLY A 192 -3.64 -1.84 -12.46
C GLY A 192 -3.67 -1.87 -10.94
N ASP A 193 -4.82 -2.24 -10.38
CA ASP A 193 -5.16 -2.01 -8.97
C ASP A 193 -5.77 -3.25 -8.31
N LEU A 194 -5.32 -3.56 -7.10
CA LEU A 194 -5.83 -4.63 -6.25
C LEU A 194 -5.34 -4.50 -4.81
N ASN A 195 -6.09 -5.09 -3.88
CA ASN A 195 -5.67 -5.24 -2.49
C ASN A 195 -6.16 -6.56 -1.90
N GLU A 196 -5.49 -6.99 -0.82
CA GLU A 196 -5.91 -8.12 0.01
C GLU A 196 -5.64 -7.82 1.48
N THR A 197 -6.45 -8.42 2.35
CA THR A 197 -6.25 -8.37 3.81
C THR A 197 -5.60 -9.65 4.30
N PHE A 198 -4.47 -9.50 4.98
CA PHE A 198 -3.65 -10.59 5.50
C PHE A 198 -3.74 -10.68 7.02
N TYR A 199 -3.58 -11.89 7.52
CA TYR A 199 -3.40 -12.15 8.96
C TYR A 199 -1.93 -12.00 9.33
N VAL A 200 -1.66 -11.34 10.45
CA VAL A 200 -0.32 -11.28 11.04
C VAL A 200 -0.21 -12.39 12.09
N GLY A 201 0.33 -13.54 11.68
CA GLY A 201 0.37 -14.73 12.53
C GLY A 201 -1.02 -15.29 12.79
N GLU A 202 -1.27 -15.78 14.01
CA GLU A 202 -2.55 -16.28 14.45
C GLU A 202 -3.50 -15.15 14.86
N VAL A 203 -4.71 -15.17 14.31
CA VAL A 203 -5.76 -14.17 14.57
C VAL A 203 -6.97 -14.80 15.25
N ASP A 204 -7.79 -13.98 15.92
CA ASP A 204 -9.02 -14.45 16.54
C ASP A 204 -10.12 -14.81 15.50
N GLU A 205 -11.15 -15.54 15.95
CA GLU A 205 -12.25 -15.98 15.08
C GLU A 205 -13.08 -14.81 14.53
N GLY A 206 -13.09 -13.66 15.20
CA GLY A 206 -13.76 -12.46 14.73
C GLY A 206 -13.06 -11.88 13.50
N ALA A 207 -11.73 -11.77 13.56
CA ALA A 207 -10.88 -11.37 12.45
C ALA A 207 -11.00 -12.34 11.27
N LYS A 208 -10.98 -13.65 11.53
CA LYS A 208 -11.17 -14.66 10.47
C LYS A 208 -12.51 -14.51 9.77
N ARG A 209 -13.60 -14.38 10.54
CA ARG A 209 -14.95 -14.20 9.99
C ARG A 209 -15.06 -12.92 9.18
N LEU A 210 -14.50 -11.81 9.68
CA LEU A 210 -14.51 -10.53 8.97
C LEU A 210 -13.82 -10.63 7.61
N VAL A 211 -12.57 -11.08 7.58
CA VAL A 211 -11.78 -11.15 6.35
C VAL A 211 -12.40 -12.12 5.34
N GLN A 212 -12.86 -13.29 5.81
CA GLN A 212 -13.55 -14.26 4.97
C GLN A 212 -14.83 -13.69 4.36
N THR A 213 -15.71 -13.08 5.18
CA THR A 213 -16.95 -12.48 4.68
C THR A 213 -16.68 -11.34 3.70
N THR A 214 -15.66 -10.51 3.94
CA THR A 214 -15.29 -9.44 3.01
C THR A 214 -14.84 -10.00 1.64
N TYR A 215 -14.05 -11.08 1.63
CA TYR A 215 -13.67 -11.76 0.39
C TYR A 215 -14.88 -12.35 -0.34
N GLU A 216 -15.78 -13.01 0.38
CA GLU A 216 -17.02 -13.56 -0.19
C GLU A 216 -17.93 -12.48 -0.78
N CYS A 217 -18.08 -11.34 -0.10
CA CYS A 217 -18.82 -10.18 -0.62
C CYS A 217 -18.27 -9.73 -1.98
N LEU A 218 -16.94 -9.60 -2.09
CA LEU A 218 -16.27 -9.21 -3.33
C LEU A 218 -16.55 -10.23 -4.44
N MET A 219 -16.31 -11.52 -4.15
CA MET A 219 -16.44 -12.58 -5.16
C MET A 219 -17.90 -12.75 -5.64
N GLN A 220 -18.88 -12.68 -4.73
CA GLN A 220 -20.30 -12.73 -5.12
C GLN A 220 -20.70 -11.55 -6.02
N ALA A 221 -20.15 -10.35 -5.78
CA ALA A 221 -20.38 -9.21 -6.65
C ALA A 221 -19.72 -9.39 -8.02
N ILE A 222 -18.48 -9.91 -8.06
CA ILE A 222 -17.76 -10.24 -9.30
C ILE A 222 -18.54 -11.25 -10.15
N ASP A 223 -19.12 -12.29 -9.54
CA ASP A 223 -19.91 -13.31 -10.23
C ASP A 223 -21.15 -12.74 -10.93
N ALA A 224 -21.66 -11.60 -10.47
CA ALA A 224 -22.78 -10.90 -11.09
C ALA A 224 -22.38 -9.99 -12.27
N VAL A 225 -21.09 -9.71 -12.48
CA VAL A 225 -20.61 -8.77 -13.51
C VAL A 225 -20.79 -9.35 -14.91
N LYS A 226 -21.71 -8.77 -15.69
CA LYS A 226 -21.91 -9.07 -17.12
C LYS A 226 -22.63 -7.92 -17.83
N PRO A 227 -22.60 -7.85 -19.18
CA PRO A 227 -23.33 -6.84 -19.93
C PRO A 227 -24.82 -6.76 -19.52
N GLY A 228 -25.32 -5.54 -19.34
CA GLY A 228 -26.72 -5.26 -18.96
C GLY A 228 -26.98 -5.14 -17.45
N VAL A 229 -26.05 -5.54 -16.59
CA VAL A 229 -26.17 -5.33 -15.14
C VAL A 229 -25.86 -3.87 -14.79
N ARG A 230 -26.63 -3.28 -13.88
CA ARG A 230 -26.41 -1.91 -13.41
C ARG A 230 -25.35 -1.91 -12.32
N TYR A 231 -24.38 -0.99 -12.37
CA TYR A 231 -23.34 -0.85 -11.33
C TYR A 231 -23.90 -0.75 -9.91
N ARG A 232 -25.04 -0.07 -9.73
CA ARG A 232 -25.71 0.05 -8.41
C ARG A 232 -26.17 -1.29 -7.80
N GLU A 233 -26.28 -2.34 -8.60
CA GLU A 233 -26.72 -3.66 -8.10
C GLU A 233 -25.63 -4.34 -7.25
N LEU A 234 -24.36 -4.03 -7.51
CA LEU A 234 -23.25 -4.67 -6.81
C LEU A 234 -23.28 -4.36 -5.31
N GLY A 235 -23.69 -3.14 -4.93
CA GLY A 235 -23.87 -2.76 -3.53
C GLY A 235 -24.99 -3.51 -2.81
N ASN A 236 -26.07 -3.88 -3.52
CA ASN A 236 -27.14 -4.73 -2.96
C ASN A 236 -26.60 -6.11 -2.61
N ILE A 237 -25.82 -6.72 -3.51
CA ILE A 237 -25.23 -8.05 -3.33
C ILE A 237 -24.28 -8.04 -2.12
N ILE A 238 -23.34 -7.09 -2.11
CA ILE A 238 -22.34 -6.95 -1.04
C ILE A 238 -23.01 -6.73 0.31
N GLN A 239 -23.89 -5.74 0.42
CA GLN A 239 -24.48 -5.39 1.71
C GLN A 239 -25.37 -6.52 2.25
N LYS A 240 -26.09 -7.24 1.38
CA LYS A 240 -26.89 -8.40 1.80
C LYS A 240 -26.03 -9.48 2.47
N HIS A 241 -24.88 -9.84 1.88
CA HIS A 241 -23.99 -10.87 2.44
C HIS A 241 -23.29 -10.39 3.73
N ALA A 242 -22.83 -9.14 3.75
CA ALA A 242 -22.22 -8.54 4.94
C ALA A 242 -23.20 -8.49 6.13
N GLN A 243 -24.44 -8.01 5.91
CA GLN A 243 -25.46 -7.91 6.95
C GLN A 243 -25.92 -9.28 7.46
N ALA A 244 -26.01 -10.29 6.59
CA ALA A 244 -26.33 -11.65 7.00
C ALA A 244 -25.29 -12.24 7.97
N ASN A 245 -24.06 -11.74 7.93
CA ASN A 245 -22.96 -12.13 8.83
C ASN A 245 -22.73 -11.13 9.99
N GLY A 246 -23.63 -10.15 10.17
CA GLY A 246 -23.58 -9.18 11.27
C GLY A 246 -22.57 -8.04 11.07
N PHE A 247 -22.10 -7.80 9.85
CA PHE A 247 -21.19 -6.70 9.52
C PHE A 247 -21.90 -5.53 8.83
N SER A 248 -21.24 -4.37 8.81
CA SER A 248 -21.69 -3.16 8.10
C SER A 248 -20.83 -2.88 6.87
N VAL A 249 -21.29 -1.99 5.99
CA VAL A 249 -20.57 -1.59 4.78
C VAL A 249 -20.23 -0.11 4.83
N VAL A 250 -18.96 0.21 4.59
CA VAL A 250 -18.45 1.59 4.49
C VAL A 250 -19.11 2.33 3.32
N ARG A 251 -19.51 3.59 3.55
CA ARG A 251 -20.25 4.40 2.56
C ARG A 251 -19.44 5.55 1.94
N SER A 252 -18.29 5.88 2.53
CA SER A 252 -17.47 7.03 2.12
C SER A 252 -16.50 6.73 0.98
N TYR A 253 -16.29 5.45 0.66
CA TYR A 253 -15.42 4.98 -0.41
C TYR A 253 -16.18 4.02 -1.33
N CYS A 254 -15.82 4.00 -2.60
CA CYS A 254 -16.44 3.19 -3.65
C CYS A 254 -15.37 2.60 -4.56
N GLY A 255 -15.72 1.55 -5.29
CA GLY A 255 -14.97 1.16 -6.48
C GLY A 255 -15.05 2.25 -7.56
N HIS A 256 -14.18 2.14 -8.55
CA HIS A 256 -14.01 3.14 -9.60
C HIS A 256 -13.69 2.49 -10.95
N GLY A 257 -13.91 3.24 -12.03
CA GLY A 257 -13.27 2.95 -13.30
C GLY A 257 -11.76 3.19 -13.20
N ILE A 258 -10.99 2.33 -13.87
CA ILE A 258 -9.53 2.40 -13.91
C ILE A 258 -9.04 1.97 -15.30
N HIS A 259 -8.13 2.77 -15.86
CA HIS A 259 -7.44 2.46 -17.12
C HIS A 259 -6.23 3.38 -17.29
N LYS A 260 -6.25 4.26 -18.30
CA LYS A 260 -5.34 5.40 -18.44
C LYS A 260 -5.41 6.43 -17.31
N LEU A 261 -6.50 6.41 -16.54
CA LEU A 261 -6.73 7.23 -15.37
C LEU A 261 -6.72 6.30 -14.16
N PHE A 262 -6.23 6.78 -13.02
CA PHE A 262 -6.21 5.99 -11.80
C PHE A 262 -7.66 5.84 -11.28
N HIS A 263 -8.38 6.96 -11.18
CA HIS A 263 -9.78 6.98 -10.77
C HIS A 263 -10.66 7.72 -11.79
N THR A 264 -11.67 7.03 -12.31
CA THR A 264 -12.65 7.63 -13.24
C THR A 264 -14.01 6.93 -13.17
N ALA A 265 -14.95 7.32 -14.03
CA ALA A 265 -16.27 6.71 -14.11
C ALA A 265 -16.19 5.22 -14.48
N PRO A 266 -17.03 4.35 -13.89
CA PRO A 266 -18.11 4.68 -12.96
C PRO A 266 -17.66 4.69 -11.49
N ASN A 267 -18.34 5.47 -10.65
CA ASN A 267 -18.32 5.22 -9.21
C ASN A 267 -19.19 3.99 -8.90
N VAL A 268 -18.68 3.06 -8.10
CA VAL A 268 -19.35 1.80 -7.76
C VAL A 268 -19.50 1.66 -6.24
N PRO A 269 -20.60 2.18 -5.65
CA PRO A 269 -20.85 2.04 -4.22
C PRO A 269 -21.02 0.57 -3.80
N HIS A 270 -20.53 0.24 -2.60
CA HIS A 270 -20.60 -1.12 -2.05
C HIS A 270 -21.86 -1.38 -1.21
N TYR A 271 -22.66 -0.35 -0.99
CA TYR A 271 -23.87 -0.40 -0.16
C TYR A 271 -25.15 -0.42 -0.99
N ALA A 272 -26.23 -0.89 -0.36
CA ALA A 272 -27.60 -0.83 -0.86
C ALA A 272 -28.22 0.56 -0.71
#